data_AF-K1SFT7-F1
#
_entry.id   AF-K1SFT7-F1
#
_cell.length_a   1.000
_cell.length_b   1.000
_cell.length_c   1.000
_cell.angle_alpha   90.00
_cell.angle_beta   90.00
_cell.angle_gamma   90.00
#
_symmetry.space_group_name_H-M   'P 1'
#
loop_
_entity.id
_entity.type
_entity.pdbx_description
1 polymer ?
#
loop_
_entity_poly.entity_id
_entity_poly.type
_entity_poly.pdbx_seq_one_letter_code
_entity_poly.pdbx_strand_id
1 'polypeptide(L)'
;IYFAKTKEYFQEVMSSYSIGNYRSATVMLYSVAICDLLFKLQELKDMYNDTVANEILKEVDKSRNEHDNKAKSKWEKELVDNIYKKTELLDLEAYTNLNHLYDHRNFSAHPALNENYELVAPSKETTIANIKNILKDILVKPPIFIKNIVNTLTEDLKSKNNLYENEDRKLAMYLNNKYFSKMSNSMKLVTLKAFLEVFVFACREMQIAKTI
;
A
#
# COMPACT_ATOMS: atom_id res chain seq x y z
N ILE A 1 -3.66 4.67 -9.77
CA ILE A 1 -3.61 5.05 -8.34
C ILE A 1 -4.85 4.49 -7.69
N TYR A 2 -4.68 3.72 -6.61
CA TYR A 2 -5.73 2.93 -5.98
C TYR A 2 -6.77 3.80 -5.28
N PHE A 3 -6.35 4.75 -4.42
CA PHE A 3 -7.26 5.67 -3.74
C PHE A 3 -7.55 6.92 -4.58
N ALA A 4 -8.81 7.33 -4.62
CA ALA A 4 -9.22 8.56 -5.32
C ALA A 4 -8.56 9.82 -4.74
N LYS A 5 -8.48 9.94 -3.41
CA LYS A 5 -7.81 11.06 -2.74
C LYS A 5 -6.32 11.14 -3.08
N THR A 6 -5.61 10.01 -3.06
CA THR A 6 -4.20 9.98 -3.50
C THR A 6 -4.06 10.46 -4.95
N LYS A 7 -5.01 10.12 -5.83
CA LYS A 7 -4.98 10.58 -7.23
C LYS A 7 -5.09 12.10 -7.33
N GLU A 8 -5.93 12.73 -6.51
CA GLU A 8 -6.04 14.20 -6.43
C GLU A 8 -4.70 14.81 -5.98
N TYR A 9 -4.10 14.34 -4.89
CA TYR A 9 -2.81 14.86 -4.43
C TYR A 9 -1.68 14.62 -5.44
N PHE A 10 -1.71 13.50 -6.14
CA PHE A 10 -0.73 13.20 -7.19
C PHE A 10 -0.80 14.15 -8.39
N GLN A 11 -1.96 14.78 -8.65
CA GLN A 11 -2.06 15.81 -9.70
C GLN A 11 -1.21 17.03 -9.38
N GLU A 12 -1.06 17.40 -8.10
CA GLU A 12 -0.19 18.50 -7.67
C GLU A 12 1.29 18.19 -7.93
N VAL A 13 1.69 16.93 -7.71
CA VAL A 13 3.04 16.44 -8.04
C VAL A 13 3.31 16.59 -9.53
N MET A 14 2.38 16.12 -10.37
CA MET A 14 2.53 16.17 -11.83
C MET A 14 2.52 17.60 -12.38
N SER A 15 1.67 18.47 -11.84
CA SER A 15 1.66 19.89 -12.17
C SER A 15 3.00 20.55 -11.84
N SER A 16 3.50 20.33 -10.63
CA SER A 16 4.80 20.85 -10.18
C SER A 16 5.94 20.35 -11.06
N TYR A 17 5.96 19.06 -11.40
CA TYR A 17 6.96 18.49 -12.29
C TYR A 17 6.92 19.11 -13.70
N SER A 18 5.72 19.27 -14.25
CA SER A 18 5.54 19.76 -15.64
C SER A 18 6.00 21.21 -15.81
N ILE A 19 5.88 22.04 -14.77
CA ILE A 19 6.29 23.45 -14.77
C ILE A 19 7.79 23.61 -14.41
N GLY A 20 8.47 22.52 -14.02
CA GLY A 20 9.90 22.55 -13.68
C GLY A 20 10.20 22.77 -12.19
N ASN A 21 9.18 22.72 -11.32
CA ASN A 21 9.33 22.84 -9.88
C ASN A 21 9.75 21.51 -9.25
N TYR A 22 10.93 20.98 -9.61
CA TYR A 22 11.40 19.64 -9.22
C TYR A 22 11.55 19.45 -7.71
N ARG A 23 11.98 20.50 -7.01
CA ARG A 23 12.06 20.53 -5.54
C ARG A 23 10.68 20.32 -4.92
N SER A 24 9.70 21.13 -5.33
CA SER A 24 8.33 21.05 -4.84
C SER A 24 7.67 19.71 -5.22
N ALA A 25 7.89 19.22 -6.44
CA ALA A 25 7.38 17.94 -6.90
C ALA A 25 7.91 16.78 -6.02
N THR A 26 9.21 16.81 -5.67
CA THR A 26 9.85 15.80 -4.82
C THR A 26 9.28 15.82 -3.40
N VAL A 27 9.16 17.01 -2.80
CA VAL A 27 8.60 17.16 -1.45
C VAL A 27 7.15 16.68 -1.42
N MET A 28 6.33 17.08 -2.40
CA MET A 28 4.94 16.67 -2.48
C MET A 28 4.80 15.16 -2.74
N LEU A 29 5.61 14.59 -3.63
CA LEU A 29 5.58 13.15 -3.94
C LEU A 29 5.79 12.30 -2.70
N TYR A 30 6.74 12.70 -1.84
CA TYR A 30 6.98 11.99 -0.59
C TYR A 30 5.77 12.05 0.35
N SER A 31 5.18 13.22 0.54
CA SER A 31 3.95 13.37 1.35
C SER A 31 2.80 12.53 0.80
N VAL A 32 2.62 12.50 -0.53
CA VAL A 32 1.61 11.65 -1.19
C VAL A 32 1.87 10.17 -0.93
N ALA A 33 3.12 9.70 -1.00
CA ALA A 33 3.48 8.32 -0.73
C ALA A 33 3.16 7.92 0.72
N ILE A 34 3.51 8.76 1.70
CA ILE A 34 3.24 8.51 3.12
C ILE A 34 1.73 8.49 3.39
N CYS A 35 0.97 9.45 2.84
CA CYS A 35 -0.49 9.46 2.96
C CYS A 35 -1.13 8.21 2.37
N ASP A 36 -0.66 7.76 1.20
CA ASP A 36 -1.18 6.56 0.55
C ASP A 36 -0.91 5.30 1.39
N LEU A 37 0.29 5.18 1.97
CA LEU A 37 0.63 4.09 2.90
C LEU A 37 -0.25 4.10 4.16
N LEU A 38 -0.55 5.27 4.72
CA LEU A 38 -1.46 5.40 5.85
C LEU A 38 -2.90 4.98 5.47
N PHE A 39 -3.39 5.38 4.30
CA PHE A 39 -4.70 4.91 3.80
C PHE A 39 -4.72 3.40 3.62
N LYS A 40 -3.62 2.79 3.14
CA LYS A 40 -3.51 1.34 3.05
C LYS A 40 -3.60 0.65 4.41
N LEU A 41 -2.86 1.13 5.41
CA LEU A 41 -2.93 0.59 6.77
C LEU A 41 -4.32 0.77 7.38
N GLN A 42 -4.97 1.91 7.12
CA GLN A 42 -6.33 2.15 7.58
C GLN A 42 -7.34 1.18 6.93
N GLU A 43 -7.25 0.96 5.62
CA GLU A 43 -8.08 -0.04 4.93
C GLU A 43 -7.82 -1.46 5.46
N LEU A 44 -6.55 -1.82 5.74
CA LEU A 44 -6.19 -3.09 6.38
C LEU A 44 -6.85 -3.26 7.75
N LYS A 45 -6.75 -2.25 8.61
CA LYS A 45 -7.38 -2.25 9.92
C LYS A 45 -8.91 -2.34 9.84
N ASP A 46 -9.53 -1.43 9.10
CA ASP A 46 -10.99 -1.23 9.14
C ASP A 46 -11.74 -2.35 8.39
N MET A 47 -11.13 -2.92 7.34
CA MET A 47 -11.78 -3.88 6.46
C MET A 47 -11.41 -5.32 6.77
N TYR A 48 -10.18 -5.55 7.23
CA TYR A 48 -9.63 -6.89 7.44
C TYR A 48 -9.36 -7.22 8.91
N ASN A 49 -9.63 -6.29 9.83
CA ASN A 49 -9.28 -6.41 11.24
C ASN A 49 -7.81 -6.79 11.44
N ASP A 50 -6.93 -6.31 10.56
CA ASP A 50 -5.50 -6.60 10.61
C ASP A 50 -4.91 -5.99 11.90
N THR A 51 -4.49 -6.87 12.81
CA THR A 51 -3.96 -6.48 14.11
C THR A 51 -2.61 -5.78 13.98
N VAL A 52 -1.79 -6.17 13.01
CA VAL A 52 -0.48 -5.58 12.76
C VAL A 52 -0.64 -4.17 12.20
N ALA A 53 -1.54 -3.97 11.23
CA ALA A 53 -1.84 -2.63 10.72
C ALA A 53 -2.38 -1.71 11.82
N ASN A 54 -3.23 -2.22 12.72
CA ASN A 54 -3.73 -1.47 13.87
C ASN A 54 -2.63 -1.10 14.86
N GLU A 55 -1.67 -2.00 15.12
CA GLU A 55 -0.50 -1.72 15.96
C GLU A 55 0.38 -0.61 15.37
N ILE A 56 0.70 -0.70 14.08
CA ILE A 56 1.50 0.32 13.38
C ILE A 56 0.80 1.69 13.44
N LEU A 57 -0.51 1.74 13.18
CA LEU A 57 -1.28 2.99 13.27
C LEU A 57 -1.26 3.58 14.69
N LYS A 58 -1.38 2.76 15.72
CA LYS A 58 -1.28 3.22 17.12
C LYS A 58 0.12 3.72 17.48
N GLU A 59 1.18 3.08 16.98
CA GLU A 59 2.55 3.55 17.14
C GLU A 59 2.72 4.94 16.50
N VAL A 60 2.22 5.13 15.28
CA VAL A 60 2.23 6.42 14.58
C VAL A 60 1.47 7.49 15.37
N ASP A 61 0.26 7.18 15.85
CA ASP A 61 -0.55 8.14 16.62
C ASP A 61 0.13 8.55 17.93
N LYS A 62 0.87 7.64 18.58
CA LYS A 62 1.69 7.98 19.75
C LYS A 62 2.82 8.93 19.36
N SER A 63 3.61 8.59 18.35
CA SER A 63 4.75 9.41 17.90
C SER A 63 4.34 10.80 17.39
N ARG A 64 3.11 10.96 16.88
CA ARG A 64 2.56 12.25 16.44
C ARG A 64 2.09 13.15 17.59
N ASN A 65 1.69 12.57 18.72
CA ASN A 65 1.10 13.28 19.86
C ASN A 65 2.13 13.66 20.93
N GLU A 66 3.36 13.18 20.85
CA GLU A 66 4.45 13.67 21.70
C GLU A 66 4.76 15.13 21.33
N HIS A 67 4.68 16.04 22.31
CA HIS A 67 4.76 17.51 22.17
C HIS A 67 6.09 18.07 21.61
N ASP A 68 6.94 17.24 21.01
CA ASP A 68 8.26 17.62 20.54
C ASP A 68 8.27 18.00 19.05
N ASN A 69 8.35 19.30 18.77
CA ASN A 69 8.33 19.83 17.40
C ASN A 69 9.52 19.35 16.53
N LYS A 70 10.58 18.77 17.13
CA LYS A 70 11.69 18.14 16.41
C LYS A 70 11.39 16.71 15.92
N ALA A 71 10.36 16.05 16.44
CA ALA A 71 10.00 14.67 16.10
C ALA A 71 9.18 14.53 14.79
N LYS A 72 8.76 15.64 14.18
CA LYS A 72 7.79 15.66 13.06
C LYS A 72 8.22 14.93 11.77
N SER A 73 9.52 14.66 11.57
CA SER A 73 10.03 13.88 10.41
C SER A 73 10.47 12.46 10.79
N LYS A 74 10.72 12.19 12.08
CA LYS A 74 11.24 10.89 12.53
C LYS A 74 10.20 9.78 12.44
N TRP A 75 8.95 10.10 12.79
CA TRP A 75 7.85 9.12 12.74
C TRP A 75 7.57 8.62 11.32
N GLU A 76 7.81 9.44 10.28
CA GLU A 76 7.61 9.03 8.88
C GLU A 76 8.59 7.92 8.51
N LYS A 77 9.84 8.02 8.96
CA LYS A 77 10.87 6.99 8.75
C LYS A 77 10.56 5.72 9.54
N GLU A 78 10.15 5.87 10.79
CA GLU A 78 9.71 4.74 11.63
C GLU A 78 8.48 4.03 11.04
N LEU A 79 7.53 4.78 10.47
CA LEU A 79 6.40 4.23 9.74
C LEU A 79 6.86 3.37 8.56
N VAL A 80 7.74 3.89 7.71
CA VAL A 80 8.24 3.16 6.53
C VAL A 80 8.98 1.88 6.94
N ASP A 81 9.82 1.96 7.98
CA ASP A 81 10.52 0.80 8.53
C ASP A 81 9.55 -0.26 9.09
N ASN A 82 8.53 0.18 9.83
CA ASN A 82 7.52 -0.70 10.39
C ASN A 82 6.69 -1.37 9.29
N ILE A 83 6.27 -0.62 8.26
CA ILE A 83 5.55 -1.17 7.11
C ILE A 83 6.40 -2.23 6.42
N TYR A 84 7.67 -1.96 6.15
CA TYR A 84 8.56 -2.92 5.50
C TYR A 84 8.81 -4.18 6.35
N LYS A 85 9.01 -4.03 7.66
CA LYS A 85 9.34 -5.16 8.55
C LYS A 85 8.14 -5.99 8.98
N LYS A 86 6.99 -5.34 9.20
CA LYS A 86 5.81 -5.95 9.82
C LYS A 86 4.71 -6.25 8.81
N THR A 87 4.79 -5.73 7.58
CA THR A 87 3.77 -5.93 6.54
C THR A 87 4.41 -6.34 5.21
N GLU A 88 3.58 -6.80 4.26
CA GLU A 88 4.01 -7.12 2.89
C GLU A 88 3.70 -5.99 1.89
N LEU A 89 3.44 -4.77 2.38
CA LEU A 89 3.08 -3.62 1.52
C LEU A 89 4.26 -3.09 0.71
N LEU A 90 5.49 -3.30 1.18
CA LEU A 90 6.72 -2.84 0.55
C LEU A 90 7.67 -4.03 0.38
N ASP A 91 8.10 -4.28 -0.86
CA ASP A 91 9.25 -5.13 -1.13
C ASP A 91 10.56 -4.34 -0.90
N LEU A 92 11.71 -5.04 -0.96
CA LEU A 92 13.02 -4.42 -0.73
C LEU A 92 13.28 -3.27 -1.71
N GLU A 93 12.91 -3.43 -2.98
CA GLU A 93 13.09 -2.41 -4.02
C GLU A 93 12.25 -1.15 -3.69
N ALA A 94 10.98 -1.32 -3.37
CA ALA A 94 10.06 -0.26 -2.99
C ALA A 94 10.53 0.47 -1.72
N TYR A 95 10.97 -0.28 -0.71
CA TYR A 95 11.53 0.28 0.52
C TYR A 95 12.78 1.12 0.26
N THR A 96 13.71 0.61 -0.55
CA THR A 96 14.93 1.34 -0.92
C THR A 96 14.61 2.60 -1.73
N ASN A 97 13.72 2.50 -2.73
CA ASN A 97 13.28 3.64 -3.54
C ASN A 97 12.60 4.72 -2.69
N LEU A 98 11.78 4.32 -1.71
CA LEU A 98 11.11 5.26 -0.81
C LEU A 98 12.10 5.96 0.14
N ASN A 99 13.14 5.25 0.60
CA ASN A 99 14.22 5.86 1.38
C ASN A 99 15.04 6.85 0.55
N HIS A 100 15.36 6.53 -0.71
CA HIS A 100 16.00 7.50 -1.60
C HIS A 100 15.13 8.75 -1.83
N LEU A 101 13.82 8.59 -1.94
CA LEU A 101 12.90 9.72 -2.01
C LEU A 101 12.90 10.54 -0.71
N TYR A 102 12.94 9.90 0.45
CA TYR A 102 13.06 10.58 1.75
C TYR A 102 14.31 11.47 1.81
N ASP A 103 15.46 10.93 1.38
CA ASP A 103 16.72 11.69 1.35
C ASP A 103 16.62 12.88 0.38
N HIS A 104 16.12 12.68 -0.84
CA HIS A 104 15.88 13.77 -1.79
C HIS A 104 14.91 14.82 -1.25
N ARG A 105 13.86 14.41 -0.53
CA ARG A 105 12.91 15.31 0.14
C ARG A 105 13.61 16.11 1.23
N ASN A 106 14.50 15.50 2.01
CA ASN A 106 15.25 16.22 3.05
C ASN A 106 16.18 17.27 2.46
N PHE A 107 16.93 16.93 1.40
CA PHE A 107 17.76 17.89 0.66
C PHE A 107 16.94 19.03 0.03
N SER A 108 15.70 18.73 -0.37
CA SER A 108 14.78 19.68 -1.01
C SER A 108 14.04 20.59 -0.02
N ALA A 109 13.81 20.15 1.21
CA ALA A 109 12.98 20.84 2.20
C ALA A 109 13.77 21.56 3.29
N HIS A 110 15.00 21.15 3.53
CA HIS A 110 15.89 21.76 4.52
C HIS A 110 17.12 22.32 3.80
N PRO A 111 17.56 23.54 4.11
CA PRO A 111 18.86 24.03 3.66
C PRO A 111 19.89 22.98 4.05
N ALA A 112 20.62 22.46 3.07
CA ALA A 112 21.68 21.52 3.41
C ALA A 112 22.70 22.27 4.28
N LEU A 113 23.46 21.51 5.07
CA LEU A 113 24.64 22.02 5.76
C LEU A 113 25.81 22.20 4.75
N ASN A 114 25.50 22.58 3.51
CA ASN A 114 26.46 22.99 2.51
C ASN A 114 26.91 24.43 2.82
N GLU A 115 28.15 24.77 2.46
CA GLU A 115 28.82 26.02 2.85
C GLU A 115 28.04 27.30 2.50
N ASN A 116 27.06 27.20 1.58
CA ASN A 116 26.23 28.31 1.09
C ASN A 116 24.77 28.30 1.58
N TYR A 117 24.35 27.35 2.42
CA TYR A 117 22.96 27.22 2.92
C TYR A 117 21.87 27.15 1.83
N GLU A 118 22.21 26.64 0.64
CA GLU A 118 21.29 26.56 -0.48
C GLU A 118 20.46 25.28 -0.47
N LEU A 119 19.19 25.38 -0.89
CA LEU A 119 18.33 24.24 -1.10
C LEU A 119 18.78 23.46 -2.34
N VAL A 120 19.01 22.17 -2.19
CA VAL A 120 19.41 21.30 -3.30
C VAL A 120 18.16 20.83 -4.05
N ALA A 121 18.14 21.04 -5.36
CA ALA A 121 17.07 20.52 -6.23
C ALA A 121 17.55 19.26 -6.96
N PRO A 122 16.76 18.17 -6.97
CA PRO A 122 17.04 17.04 -7.84
C PRO A 122 16.87 17.44 -9.32
N SER A 123 17.57 16.74 -10.20
CA SER A 123 17.41 16.92 -11.64
C SER A 123 16.04 16.44 -12.12
N LYS A 124 15.65 16.90 -13.32
CA LYS A 124 14.42 16.46 -14.00
C LYS A 124 14.34 14.94 -14.09
N GLU A 125 15.46 14.29 -14.40
CA GLU A 125 15.60 12.84 -14.58
C GLU A 125 15.40 12.10 -13.25
N THR A 126 16.02 12.60 -12.18
CA THR A 126 15.85 12.04 -10.84
C THR A 126 14.42 12.20 -10.35
N THR A 127 13.81 13.37 -10.53
CA THR A 127 12.41 13.58 -10.11
C THR A 127 11.45 12.66 -10.86
N ILE A 128 11.59 12.49 -12.17
CA ILE A 128 10.69 11.60 -12.92
C ILE A 128 10.93 10.12 -12.58
N ALA A 129 12.17 9.72 -12.30
CA ALA A 129 12.48 8.38 -11.82
C ALA A 129 11.78 8.10 -10.49
N ASN A 130 11.90 9.02 -9.53
CA ASN A 130 11.20 8.93 -8.24
C ASN A 130 9.68 8.84 -8.42
N ILE A 131 9.08 9.69 -9.27
CA ILE A 131 7.64 9.67 -9.56
C ILE A 131 7.22 8.29 -10.10
N LYS A 132 7.96 7.74 -11.07
CA LYS A 132 7.66 6.44 -11.68
C LYS A 132 7.76 5.31 -10.66
N ASN A 133 8.81 5.30 -9.85
CA ASN A 133 9.03 4.27 -8.83
C ASN A 133 7.89 4.28 -7.81
N ILE A 134 7.56 5.44 -7.22
CA ILE A 134 6.46 5.56 -6.26
C ILE A 134 5.11 5.18 -6.86
N LEU A 135 4.83 5.62 -8.09
CA LEU A 135 3.60 5.28 -8.78
C LEU A 135 3.46 3.76 -8.96
N LYS A 136 4.51 3.10 -9.48
CA LYS A 136 4.56 1.65 -9.76
C LYS A 136 4.53 0.83 -8.47
N ASP A 137 5.35 1.21 -7.49
CA ASP A 137 5.67 0.36 -6.35
C ASP A 137 4.69 0.57 -5.18
N ILE A 138 4.04 1.73 -5.10
CA ILE A 138 3.15 2.10 -3.99
C ILE A 138 1.76 2.45 -4.52
N LEU A 139 1.61 3.55 -5.27
CA LEU A 139 0.30 4.19 -5.45
C LEU A 139 -0.71 3.36 -6.26
N VAL A 140 -0.24 2.48 -7.16
CA VAL A 140 -1.12 1.58 -7.93
C VAL A 140 -1.38 0.25 -7.24
N LYS A 141 -0.52 -0.17 -6.31
CA LYS A 141 -0.66 -1.47 -5.63
C LYS A 141 -1.79 -1.37 -4.59
N PRO A 142 -2.69 -2.37 -4.51
CA PRO A 142 -3.71 -2.42 -3.45
C PRO A 142 -3.05 -2.70 -2.09
N PRO A 143 -3.76 -2.42 -0.97
CA PRO A 143 -3.27 -2.70 0.38
C PRO A 143 -3.09 -4.19 0.71
N ILE A 144 -3.52 -5.11 -0.17
CA ILE A 144 -3.48 -6.54 0.09
C ILE A 144 -2.65 -7.30 -0.93
N PHE A 145 -1.78 -8.15 -0.41
CA PHE A 145 -1.22 -9.26 -1.15
C PHE A 145 -2.30 -10.34 -1.33
N ILE A 146 -2.67 -10.60 -2.58
CA ILE A 146 -3.83 -11.44 -2.93
C ILE A 146 -3.72 -12.87 -2.35
N LYS A 147 -2.49 -13.34 -2.13
CA LYS A 147 -2.23 -14.64 -1.49
C LYS A 147 -2.84 -14.73 -0.08
N ASN A 148 -2.72 -13.68 0.74
CA ASN A 148 -3.21 -13.73 2.11
C ASN A 148 -4.73 -13.74 2.14
N ILE A 149 -5.39 -12.95 1.28
CA ILE A 149 -6.86 -12.97 1.23
C ILE A 149 -7.42 -14.27 0.70
N VAL A 150 -6.79 -14.87 -0.32
CA VAL A 150 -7.20 -16.18 -0.83
C VAL A 150 -7.02 -17.24 0.24
N ASN A 151 -5.91 -17.23 0.98
CA ASN A 151 -5.69 -18.16 2.10
C ASN A 151 -6.73 -17.96 3.20
N THR A 152 -6.95 -16.72 3.66
CA THR A 152 -7.93 -16.41 4.71
C THR A 152 -9.37 -16.79 4.31
N LEU A 153 -9.79 -16.46 3.08
CA LEU A 153 -11.10 -16.88 2.57
C LEU A 153 -11.19 -18.40 2.45
N THR A 154 -10.13 -19.07 1.98
CA THR A 154 -10.10 -20.53 1.85
C THR A 154 -10.20 -21.22 3.20
N GLU A 155 -9.47 -20.74 4.21
CA GLU A 155 -9.52 -21.26 5.58
C GLU A 155 -10.88 -21.02 6.24
N ASP A 156 -11.45 -19.82 6.07
CA ASP A 156 -12.78 -19.50 6.59
C ASP A 156 -13.86 -20.37 5.95
N LEU A 157 -13.80 -20.59 4.63
CA LEU A 157 -14.68 -21.48 3.90
C LEU A 157 -14.54 -22.94 4.37
N LYS A 158 -13.30 -23.43 4.53
CA LYS A 158 -13.04 -24.79 5.06
C LYS A 158 -13.64 -24.97 6.45
N SER A 159 -13.47 -23.97 7.33
CA SER A 159 -13.97 -24.05 8.71
C SER A 159 -15.49 -24.07 8.80
N LYS A 160 -16.19 -23.53 7.80
CA LYS A 160 -17.65 -23.41 7.76
C LYS A 160 -18.31 -24.28 6.69
N ASN A 161 -17.57 -25.23 6.11
CA ASN A 161 -18.04 -26.04 4.99
C ASN A 161 -19.37 -26.75 5.33
N ASN A 162 -19.44 -27.35 6.52
CA ASN A 162 -20.63 -28.08 6.98
C ASN A 162 -21.84 -27.18 7.26
N LEU A 163 -21.65 -25.86 7.45
CA LEU A 163 -22.74 -24.91 7.73
C LEU A 163 -23.45 -24.41 6.47
N TYR A 164 -22.81 -24.56 5.32
CA TYR A 164 -23.29 -24.03 4.04
C TYR A 164 -23.42 -25.10 2.95
N GLU A 165 -23.31 -26.37 3.33
CA GLU A 165 -23.46 -27.51 2.43
C GLU A 165 -24.85 -27.47 1.77
N ASN A 166 -24.90 -27.33 0.44
CA ASN A 166 -26.12 -27.16 -0.37
C ASN A 166 -26.94 -25.88 -0.10
N GLU A 167 -26.36 -24.85 0.54
CA GLU A 167 -27.03 -23.57 0.82
C GLU A 167 -26.36 -22.37 0.13
N ASP A 168 -26.27 -22.42 -1.20
CA ASP A 168 -25.59 -21.42 -2.04
C ASP A 168 -26.01 -19.97 -1.75
N ARG A 169 -27.31 -19.74 -1.48
CA ARG A 169 -27.83 -18.41 -1.16
C ARG A 169 -27.30 -17.88 0.17
N LYS A 170 -27.22 -18.73 1.20
CA LYS A 170 -26.71 -18.32 2.52
C LYS A 170 -25.20 -18.11 2.47
N LEU A 171 -24.48 -18.95 1.70
CA LEU A 171 -23.06 -18.76 1.44
C LEU A 171 -22.78 -17.43 0.72
N ALA A 172 -23.55 -17.13 -0.34
CA ALA A 172 -23.41 -15.88 -1.08
C ALA A 172 -23.69 -14.65 -0.20
N MET A 173 -24.73 -14.69 0.63
CA MET A 173 -25.02 -13.62 1.59
C MET A 173 -23.90 -13.46 2.63
N TYR A 174 -23.36 -14.57 3.15
CA TYR A 174 -22.26 -14.56 4.10
C TYR A 174 -20.99 -13.94 3.50
N LEU A 175 -20.56 -14.44 2.33
CA LEU A 175 -19.39 -13.93 1.63
C LEU A 175 -19.55 -12.46 1.25
N ASN A 176 -20.76 -12.07 0.81
CA ASN A 176 -21.04 -10.69 0.53
C ASN A 176 -20.95 -9.83 1.78
N ASN A 177 -21.62 -10.20 2.88
CA ASN A 177 -21.65 -9.37 4.08
C ASN A 177 -20.28 -9.28 4.77
N LYS A 178 -19.51 -10.37 4.79
CA LYS A 178 -18.21 -10.41 5.46
C LYS A 178 -17.08 -9.85 4.62
N TYR A 179 -17.06 -10.15 3.31
CA TYR A 179 -15.94 -9.84 2.42
C TYR A 179 -16.33 -8.87 1.30
N PHE A 180 -17.24 -9.25 0.39
CA PHE A 180 -17.42 -8.52 -0.87
C PHE A 180 -18.12 -7.16 -0.73
N SER A 181 -19.02 -6.97 0.24
CA SER A 181 -19.72 -5.69 0.48
C SER A 181 -18.75 -4.58 0.86
N LYS A 182 -17.62 -4.98 1.46
CA LYS A 182 -16.54 -4.14 1.93
C LYS A 182 -15.47 -3.90 0.85
N MET A 183 -15.39 -4.77 -0.16
CA MET A 183 -14.38 -4.62 -1.21
C MET A 183 -14.75 -3.56 -2.25
N SER A 184 -13.75 -2.78 -2.67
CA SER A 184 -13.86 -1.95 -3.88
C SER A 184 -14.03 -2.83 -5.13
N ASN A 185 -14.58 -2.28 -6.22
CA ASN A 185 -14.79 -3.05 -7.46
C ASN A 185 -13.48 -3.59 -8.06
N SER A 186 -12.39 -2.83 -7.94
CA SER A 186 -11.05 -3.28 -8.37
C SER A 186 -10.58 -4.47 -7.53
N MET A 187 -10.79 -4.45 -6.21
CA MET A 187 -10.45 -5.57 -5.33
C MET A 187 -11.28 -6.82 -5.62
N LYS A 188 -12.60 -6.69 -5.85
CA LYS A 188 -13.46 -7.83 -6.19
C LYS A 188 -12.91 -8.57 -7.40
N LEU A 189 -12.57 -7.83 -8.45
CA LEU A 189 -12.00 -8.39 -9.69
C LEU A 189 -10.68 -9.11 -9.42
N VAL A 190 -9.79 -8.49 -8.66
CA VAL A 190 -8.47 -9.04 -8.35
C VAL A 190 -8.58 -10.30 -7.49
N THR A 191 -9.41 -10.29 -6.44
CA THR A 191 -9.67 -11.45 -5.58
C THR A 191 -10.30 -12.60 -6.36
N LEU A 192 -11.33 -12.31 -7.17
CA LEU A 192 -11.98 -13.32 -8.01
C LEU A 192 -11.00 -13.93 -9.02
N LYS A 193 -10.15 -13.11 -9.63
CA LYS A 193 -9.14 -13.59 -10.58
C LYS A 193 -8.17 -14.56 -9.91
N ALA A 194 -7.71 -14.28 -8.70
CA ALA A 194 -6.82 -15.19 -7.98
C ALA A 194 -7.51 -16.49 -7.56
N PHE A 195 -8.77 -16.43 -7.12
CA PHE A 195 -9.55 -17.65 -6.87
C PHE A 195 -9.71 -18.51 -8.13
N LEU A 196 -9.98 -17.89 -9.27
CA LEU A 196 -10.09 -18.58 -10.56
C LEU A 196 -8.76 -19.20 -10.99
N GLU A 197 -7.63 -18.50 -10.80
CA GLU A 197 -6.30 -19.04 -11.11
C GLU A 197 -5.98 -20.29 -10.26
N VAL A 198 -6.28 -20.25 -8.95
CA VAL A 198 -6.13 -21.41 -8.05
C VAL A 198 -7.05 -22.56 -8.46
N PHE A 199 -8.32 -22.27 -8.81
CA PHE A 199 -9.27 -23.29 -9.26
C PHE A 199 -8.82 -23.96 -10.57
N VAL A 200 -8.40 -23.17 -11.56
CA VAL A 200 -7.90 -23.69 -12.84
C VAL A 200 -6.66 -24.56 -12.62
N PHE A 201 -5.75 -24.16 -11.72
CA PHE A 201 -4.59 -24.97 -11.36
C PHE A 201 -5.01 -26.31 -10.72
N ALA A 202 -5.93 -26.28 -9.75
CA ALA A 202 -6.45 -27.48 -9.10
C ALA A 202 -7.13 -28.45 -10.09
N CYS A 203 -7.92 -27.93 -11.04
CA CYS A 203 -8.54 -28.75 -12.09
C CYS A 203 -7.52 -29.43 -13.01
N ARG A 204 -6.40 -28.75 -13.33
CA ARG A 204 -5.31 -29.33 -14.15
C ARG A 204 -4.60 -30.48 -13.42
N GLU A 205 -4.27 -30.29 -12.15
CA GLU A 205 -3.68 -31.34 -11.29
C GLU A 205 -4.59 -32.59 -11.22
N MET A 206 -5.89 -32.40 -11.04
CA MET A 206 -6.86 -33.53 -11.01
C MET A 206 -7.00 -34.26 -12.35
N GLN A 207 -6.76 -33.59 -13.47
CA GLN A 207 -6.70 -34.26 -14.79
C GLN A 207 -5.41 -35.07 -14.96
N ILE A 208 -4.28 -34.56 -14.49
CA ILE A 208 -3.00 -35.28 -14.53
C ILE A 208 -3.06 -36.54 -13.65
N ALA A 209 -3.66 -36.44 -12.45
CA ALA A 209 -3.84 -37.56 -11.53
C ALA A 209 -4.80 -38.66 -12.04
N LYS A 210 -5.62 -38.38 -13.06
CA LYS A 210 -6.48 -39.38 -13.72
C LYS A 210 -5.79 -40.09 -14.90
N THR A 211 -4.62 -39.63 -15.31
CA THR A 211 -3.88 -40.13 -16.48
C THR A 211 -2.69 -41.02 -16.09
N ILE A 212 -2.40 -41.13 -14.78
CA ILE A 212 -1.43 -42.05 -14.18
C ILE A 212 -2.21 -43.22 -13.57
#